data_AF-A0A7Y0S4Y5-F1
#
_entry.id   AF-A0A7Y0S4Y5-F1
#
_cell.length_a   1.000
_cell.length_b   1.000
_cell.length_c   1.000
_cell.angle_alpha   90.00
_cell.angle_beta   90.00
_cell.angle_gamma   90.00
#
_symmetry.space_group_name_H-M   'P 1'
#
loop_
_entity.id
_entity.type
_entity.pdbx_description
1 polymer ?
#
loop_
_entity_poly.entity_id
_entity_poly.type
_entity_poly.pdbx_seq_one_letter_code
_entity_poly.pdbx_strand_id
1 'polypeptide(L)'
;ATNGIITYQLISMVAIFVMCVLILSLLLNKLMRPLSALKDALQDISKGDGDLTVRLPAKGNDEVAQISSAFNVFVGKVHEI
;
A
#
# COMPACT_ATOMS: atom_id res chain seq x y z
N ALA A 1 -33.05 -29.84 16.83
CA ALA A 1 -31.62 -29.74 17.17
C ALA A 1 -30.77 -29.27 15.98
N THR A 2 -30.96 -29.83 14.78
CA THR A 2 -30.14 -29.53 13.58
C THR A 2 -30.18 -28.06 13.12
N ASN A 3 -31.33 -27.40 13.19
CA ASN A 3 -31.48 -26.01 12.71
C ASN A 3 -30.54 -25.02 13.41
N GLY A 4 -30.31 -25.16 14.72
CA GLY A 4 -29.39 -24.30 15.46
C GLY A 4 -27.94 -24.47 14.99
N ILE A 5 -27.52 -25.71 14.73
CA ILE A 5 -26.16 -26.03 14.25
C ILE A 5 -25.92 -25.37 12.88
N ILE A 6 -26.90 -25.45 11.97
CA ILE A 6 -26.81 -24.81 10.65
C ILE A 6 -26.74 -23.28 10.78
N THR A 7 -27.52 -22.67 11.68
CA THR A 7 -27.46 -21.23 11.92
C THR A 7 -26.08 -20.79 12.44
N TYR A 8 -25.48 -21.52 13.39
CA TYR A 8 -24.14 -21.19 13.89
C TYR A 8 -23.06 -21.35 12.81
N GLN A 9 -23.14 -22.37 11.96
CA GLN A 9 -22.23 -22.53 10.82
C GLN A 9 -22.35 -21.39 9.81
N LEU A 10 -23.56 -20.94 9.49
CA LEU A 10 -23.76 -19.82 8.57
C LEU A 10 -23.19 -18.52 9.15
N ILE A 11 -23.41 -18.25 10.44
CA ILE A 11 -22.87 -17.06 11.11
C ILE A 11 -21.33 -17.08 11.11
N SER A 12 -20.70 -18.22 11.45
CA SER A 12 -19.24 -18.31 11.48
C SER A 12 -18.63 -18.14 10.09
N MET A 13 -19.25 -18.71 9.05
CA MET A 13 -18.81 -18.54 7.67
C MET A 13 -18.86 -17.08 7.23
N VAL A 14 -19.96 -16.38 7.50
CA VAL A 14 -20.09 -14.95 7.17
C VAL A 14 -19.10 -14.11 7.96
N ALA A 15 -18.90 -14.40 9.25
CA ALA A 15 -17.95 -13.68 10.09
C ALA A 15 -16.51 -13.82 9.57
N ILE A 16 -16.09 -15.04 9.21
CA ILE A 16 -14.77 -15.30 8.62
C ILE A 16 -14.63 -14.57 7.28
N PHE A 17 -15.65 -14.62 6.43
CA PHE A 17 -15.63 -13.94 5.14
C PHE A 17 -15.43 -12.42 5.30
N VAL A 18 -16.20 -11.78 6.17
CA VAL A 18 -16.07 -10.35 6.46
C VAL A 18 -14.68 -10.04 7.01
N MET A 19 -14.16 -10.87 7.91
CA MET A 19 -12.81 -10.70 8.46
C MET A 19 -11.74 -10.76 7.37
N CYS A 20 -11.82 -11.73 6.45
CA CYS A 20 -10.89 -11.84 5.32
C CYS A 20 -10.94 -10.62 4.42
N VAL A 21 -12.14 -10.13 4.08
CA VAL A 21 -12.31 -8.92 3.25
C VAL A 21 -11.69 -7.70 3.92
N LEU A 22 -11.91 -7.51 5.23
CA LEU A 22 -11.33 -6.41 5.98
C LEU A 22 -9.79 -6.48 5.99
N ILE A 23 -9.22 -7.64 6.29
CA ILE A 23 -7.76 -7.84 6.31
C ILE A 23 -7.17 -7.57 4.92
N LEU A 24 -7.76 -8.12 3.86
CA LEU A 24 -7.30 -7.93 2.49
C LEU A 24 -7.37 -6.46 2.08
N SER A 25 -8.46 -5.76 2.41
CA SER A 25 -8.62 -4.33 2.12
C SER A 25 -7.55 -3.49 2.81
N LEU A 26 -7.24 -3.78 4.08
CA LEU A 26 -6.17 -3.09 4.82
C LEU A 26 -4.80 -3.35 4.20
N LEU A 27 -4.50 -4.59 3.81
CA LEU A 27 -3.24 -4.94 3.16
C LEU A 27 -3.08 -4.25 1.81
N LEU A 28 -4.12 -4.28 0.96
CA LEU A 28 -4.10 -3.61 -0.34
C LEU A 28 -3.93 -2.10 -0.19
N ASN A 29 -4.63 -1.47 0.77
CA ASN A 29 -4.49 -0.03 1.00
C ASN A 29 -3.05 0.32 1.44
N LYS A 30 -2.46 -0.49 2.33
CA LYS A 30 -1.06 -0.31 2.75
C LYS A 30 -0.08 -0.45 1.58
N LEU A 31 -0.32 -1.38 0.66
CA LEU A 31 0.55 -1.63 -0.50
C LEU A 31 0.39 -0.57 -1.60
N MET A 32 -0.83 -0.13 -1.87
CA MET A 32 -1.14 0.82 -2.95
C MET A 32 -0.75 2.27 -2.61
N ARG A 33 -0.77 2.67 -1.34
CA ARG A 33 -0.44 4.03 -0.91
C ARG A 33 0.95 4.53 -1.36
N PRO A 34 2.07 3.82 -1.10
CA PRO A 34 3.39 4.22 -1.59
C PRO A 34 3.50 4.17 -3.12
N LEU A 35 2.78 3.26 -3.80
CA LEU A 35 2.79 3.18 -5.26
C LEU A 35 2.10 4.40 -5.90
N SER A 36 0.98 4.87 -5.33
CA SER A 36 0.34 6.10 -5.78
C SER A 36 1.25 7.31 -5.57
N ALA A 37 1.89 7.41 -4.40
CA ALA A 37 2.83 8.50 -4.12
C ALA A 37 4.02 8.48 -5.08
N LEU A 38 4.54 7.30 -5.44
CA LEU A 38 5.58 7.16 -6.46
C LEU A 38 5.07 7.60 -7.84
N LYS A 39 3.87 7.17 -8.24
CA LYS A 39 3.25 7.56 -9.51
C LYS A 39 3.11 9.08 -9.60
N ASP A 40 2.59 9.71 -8.55
CA ASP A 40 2.37 11.15 -8.48
C ASP A 40 3.72 11.89 -8.54
N ALA A 41 4.72 11.45 -7.77
CA ALA A 41 6.06 12.06 -7.80
C ALA A 41 6.76 11.94 -9.16
N LEU A 42 6.65 10.79 -9.83
CA LEU A 42 7.19 10.60 -11.19
C LEU A 42 6.46 11.49 -12.21
N GLN A 43 5.14 11.63 -12.06
CA GLN A 43 4.34 12.50 -12.91
C GLN A 43 4.74 13.97 -12.74
N ASP A 44 5.00 14.42 -11.51
CA ASP A 44 5.43 15.80 -11.25
C ASP A 44 6.86 16.07 -11.77
N ILE A 45 7.79 15.12 -11.59
CA ILE A 45 9.14 15.21 -12.18
C ILE A 45 9.06 15.31 -13.71
N SER A 46 8.22 14.50 -14.37
CA SER A 46 8.08 14.53 -15.83
C SER A 46 7.54 15.86 -16.39
N LYS A 47 6.86 16.66 -15.56
CA LYS A 47 6.31 17.96 -15.94
C LYS A 47 7.27 19.12 -15.72
N GLY A 48 8.42 18.88 -15.07
CA GLY A 48 9.44 19.90 -14.79
C GLY A 48 9.22 20.73 -13.52
N ASP A 49 8.07 20.58 -12.85
CA ASP A 49 7.73 21.24 -11.58
C ASP A 49 7.93 20.33 -10.34
N GLY A 50 8.53 19.15 -10.55
CA GLY A 50 8.63 18.11 -9.52
C GLY A 50 9.35 18.59 -8.27
N ASP A 51 8.62 18.69 -7.16
CA ASP A 51 9.20 18.94 -5.84
C ASP A 51 10.06 17.74 -5.42
N LEU A 52 11.36 17.84 -5.72
CA LEU A 52 12.40 16.86 -5.40
C LEU A 52 12.70 16.80 -3.89
N THR A 53 11.99 17.55 -3.04
CA THR A 53 12.09 17.40 -1.58
C THR A 53 11.19 16.29 -1.04
N VAL A 54 10.21 15.83 -1.83
CA VAL A 54 9.32 14.75 -1.44
C VAL A 54 10.11 13.44 -1.26
N ARG A 55 9.82 12.73 -0.17
CA ARG A 55 10.42 11.43 0.14
C ARG A 55 9.31 10.40 0.34
N LEU A 56 9.45 9.26 -0.33
CA LEU A 56 8.53 8.14 -0.17
C LEU A 56 8.82 7.39 1.14
N PRO A 57 7.78 6.89 1.83
CA PRO A 57 7.94 6.13 3.07
C PRO A 57 8.59 4.77 2.79
N ALA A 58 9.90 4.66 3.01
CA ALA A 58 10.67 3.41 2.84
C ALA A 58 10.69 2.54 4.12
N LYS A 59 9.61 2.52 4.91
CA LYS A 59 9.52 1.70 6.11
C LYS A 59 9.06 0.28 5.76
N GLY A 60 9.92 -0.71 5.98
CA GLY A 60 9.61 -2.12 5.78
C GLY A 60 10.80 -2.88 5.21
N ASN A 61 10.61 -4.18 4.99
CA ASN A 61 11.58 -5.06 4.32
C ASN A 61 10.97 -5.71 3.07
N ASP A 62 9.90 -5.14 2.53
CA ASP A 62 9.23 -5.61 1.31
C ASP A 62 9.76 -4.88 0.05
N GLU A 63 9.37 -5.37 -1.12
CA GLU A 63 9.79 -4.85 -2.41
C GLU A 63 9.40 -3.38 -2.59
N VAL A 64 8.29 -2.96 -2.00
CA VAL A 64 7.78 -1.59 -2.09
C VAL A 64 8.62 -0.62 -1.26
N ALA A 65 9.09 -1.04 -0.08
CA ALA A 65 10.06 -0.29 0.71
C ALA A 65 11.39 -0.15 -0.03
N GLN A 66 11.85 -1.20 -0.73
CA GLN A 66 13.08 -1.15 -1.54
C GLN A 66 12.95 -0.16 -2.71
N ILE A 67 11.82 -0.17 -3.45
CA ILE A 67 11.55 0.78 -4.53
C ILE A 67 11.48 2.21 -3.99
N SER A 68 10.79 2.42 -2.87
CA SER A 68 10.69 3.73 -2.21
C SER A 68 12.08 4.27 -1.80
N SER A 69 12.94 3.39 -1.29
CA SER A 69 14.33 3.72 -0.94
C SER A 69 15.15 4.12 -2.18
N ALA A 70 15.09 3.31 -3.25
CA ALA A 70 15.79 3.58 -4.50
C ALA A 70 15.36 4.92 -5.12
N PHE A 71 14.05 5.22 -5.09
CA PHE A 71 13.51 6.50 -5.55
C PHE A 71 14.06 7.67 -4.72
N ASN A 72 14.05 7.57 -3.39
CA ASN A 72 14.58 8.62 -2.51
C ASN A 72 16.06 8.91 -2.78
N VAL A 73 16.86 7.87 -3.04
CA VAL A 73 18.28 8.02 -3.41
C VAL A 73 18.43 8.70 -4.78
N PHE A 74 17.65 8.29 -5.77
CA PHE A 74 17.67 8.90 -7.10
C PHE A 74 17.33 10.39 -7.05
N VAL A 75 16.22 10.75 -6.39
CA VAL A 75 15.79 12.14 -6.23
C VAL A 75 16.82 12.95 -5.46
N GLY A 76 17.43 12.39 -4.41
CA GLY A 76 18.51 13.03 -3.66
C GLY A 76 19.70 13.39 -4.55
N LYS A 77 20.13 12.48 -5.44
CA LYS A 77 21.21 12.74 -6.40
C LYS A 77 20.83 13.80 -7.44
N VAL A 78 19.60 13.79 -7.95
CA VAL A 78 19.15 14.79 -8.93
C VAL A 78 19.12 16.19 -8.31
N HIS A 79 18.75 16.31 -7.03
CA HIS A 79 18.72 17.60 -6.33
C HIS A 79 20.13 18.15 -6.00
N GLU A 80 21.15 17.28 -5.96
CA GLU A 80 22.54 17.66 -5.66
C GLU A 80 23.32 18.11 -6.92
N ILE A 81 22.74 17.93 -8.12
CA ILE A 81 23.29 18.35 -9.42
C ILE A 81 22.73 19.74 -9.78
#